data_AF-A0AAU0MHN6-F1
#
_entry.id   AF-A0AAU0MHN6-F1
#
_cell.length_a   1.000
_cell.length_b   1.000
_cell.length_c   1.000
_cell.angle_alpha   90.00
_cell.angle_beta   90.00
_cell.angle_gamma   90.00
#
_symmetry.space_group_name_H-M   'P 1'
#
loop_
_entity.id
_entity.type
_entity.pdbx_description
1 polymer ?
#
loop_
_entity_poly.entity_id
_entity_poly.type
_entity_poly.pdbx_seq_one_letter_code
_entity_poly.pdbx_strand_id
1 'polypeptide(L)' 'MARSDEVDPEAPRRDADAPNPVWFKPLMVGFMLLGLVWVLVFYISGGNLPIPGIAAWNLAIGFGIALIGFLMTTRWR' A
#
# COMPACT_ATOMS: atom_id res chain seq x y z
N MET A 1 43.20 12.70 36.52
CA MET A 1 42.84 11.33 36.10
C MET A 1 41.47 11.39 35.47
N ALA A 2 41.38 11.23 34.15
CA ALA A 2 40.13 11.18 33.41
C ALA A 2 39.58 9.75 33.41
N ARG A 3 38.31 9.57 33.76
CA ARG A 3 37.47 8.38 33.50
C ARG A 3 36.05 8.71 33.98
N SER A 4 34.94 8.51 33.28
CA SER A 4 34.55 8.23 31.90
C SER A 4 33.03 8.37 31.95
N ASP A 5 32.43 9.09 31.01
CA ASP A 5 30.98 9.05 30.79
C ASP A 5 30.55 7.60 30.56
N GLU A 6 29.90 6.99 31.56
CA GLU A 6 29.26 5.69 31.40
C GLU A 6 27.90 5.94 30.75
N VAL A 7 27.96 6.15 29.44
CA VAL A 7 26.80 6.17 28.55
C VAL A 7 26.20 4.76 28.60
N ASP A 8 25.04 4.65 29.26
CA ASP A 8 24.17 3.47 29.23
C ASP A 8 23.84 3.14 27.75
N PRO A 9 24.38 2.05 27.16
CA PRO A 9 24.22 1.81 25.74
C PRO A 9 23.11 0.81 25.41
N GLU A 10 22.36 0.31 26.39
CA GLU A 10 21.45 -0.83 26.19
C GLU A 10 19.97 -0.51 26.47
N ALA A 11 19.53 0.70 26.11
CA ALA A 11 18.12 0.86 25.75
C ALA A 11 17.89 0.00 24.49
N PRO A 12 16.96 -0.99 24.49
CA PRO A 12 16.70 -1.77 23.30
C PRO A 12 16.29 -0.79 22.22
N ARG A 13 17.13 -0.64 21.19
CA ARG A 13 16.80 0.11 19.99
C ARG A 13 15.56 -0.57 19.46
N ARG A 14 14.39 0.02 19.77
CA ARG A 14 13.13 -0.35 19.16
C ARG A 14 13.43 -0.57 17.70
N ASP A 15 13.03 -1.71 17.16
CA ASP A 15 13.16 -2.12 15.77
C ASP A 15 12.45 -1.13 14.83
N ALA A 16 12.91 0.12 14.83
CA ALA A 16 12.46 1.22 14.01
C ALA A 16 13.14 1.18 12.63
N ASP A 17 14.14 0.31 12.48
CA ASP A 17 14.89 0.01 11.27
C ASP A 17 14.65 -1.44 10.79
N ALA A 18 13.45 -1.99 10.99
CA ALA A 18 13.11 -3.22 10.26
C ALA A 18 13.08 -2.87 8.76
N PRO A 19 14.01 -3.38 7.92
CA PRO A 19 14.05 -3.05 6.51
C PRO A 19 12.70 -3.44 5.92
N ASN A 20 11.96 -2.47 5.37
CA ASN A 20 10.61 -2.70 4.88
C ASN A 20 10.65 -3.93 3.94
N PRO A 21 9.95 -5.03 4.27
CA PRO A 21 10.13 -6.30 3.59
C PRO A 21 9.94 -6.11 2.09
N VAL A 22 10.83 -6.71 1.29
CA VAL A 22 10.85 -6.58 -0.19
C VAL A 22 9.52 -6.93 -0.86
N TRP A 23 8.62 -7.62 -0.17
CA TRP A 23 7.24 -7.94 -0.56
C TRP A 23 6.30 -6.73 -0.54
N PHE A 24 6.60 -5.68 0.23
CA PHE A 24 5.79 -4.46 0.29
C PHE A 24 5.78 -3.70 -1.05
N LYS A 25 6.93 -3.69 -1.75
CA LYS A 25 7.09 -3.08 -3.07
C LYS A 25 6.16 -3.71 -4.14
N PRO A 26 6.17 -5.04 -4.38
CA PRO A 26 5.25 -5.67 -5.31
C PRO A 26 3.80 -5.63 -4.81
N LEU A 27 3.53 -5.64 -3.50
CA LEU A 27 2.17 -5.48 -2.99
C LEU A 27 1.60 -4.10 -3.36
N MET A 28 2.40 -3.05 -3.19
CA MET A 28 2.04 -1.68 -3.51
C MET A 28 1.78 -1.48 -5.00
N VAL A 29 2.67 -2.00 -5.85
CA VAL A 29 2.50 -1.99 -7.31
C VAL A 29 1.31 -2.86 -7.72
N GLY A 30 1.13 -4.01 -7.07
CA GLY A 30 0.02 -4.94 -7.29
C GLY A 30 -1.32 -4.27 -7.07
N PHE A 31 -1.52 -3.55 -5.95
CA PHE A 31 -2.76 -2.82 -5.69
C PHE A 31 -2.99 -1.64 -6.66
N MET A 32 -1.93 -0.93 -7.05
CA MET A 32 -2.01 0.13 -8.07
C MET A 32 -2.44 -0.41 -9.44
N LEU A 33 -1.81 -1.51 -9.89
CA LEU A 33 -2.18 -2.18 -11.14
C LEU A 33 -3.57 -2.80 -11.05
N LEU A 34 -3.94 -3.40 -9.91
CA LEU A 34 -5.25 -4.00 -9.70
C LEU A 34 -6.36 -2.95 -9.79
N GLY A 35 -6.19 -1.79 -9.15
CA GLY A 35 -7.15 -0.68 -9.26
C GLY A 35 -7.26 -0.16 -10.68
N LEU A 36 -6.13 -0.02 -11.38
CA LEU A 36 -6.11 0.41 -12.78
C LEU A 36 -6.81 -0.59 -13.70
N VAL A 37 -6.48 -1.87 -13.59
CA VAL A 37 -7.09 -2.96 -14.37
C VAL A 37 -8.59 -3.03 -14.12
N TRP A 38 -9.03 -2.85 -12.87
CA TRP A 38 -10.45 -2.86 -12.53
C TRP A 38 -11.24 -1.77 -13.25
N VAL A 39 -10.75 -0.53 -13.23
CA VAL A 39 -11.39 0.59 -13.94
C VAL A 39 -11.34 0.37 -15.45
N LEU A 40 -10.22 -0.15 -15.98
CA LEU A 40 -10.10 -0.51 -17.40
C LEU A 40 -11.13 -1.55 -17.82
N VAL A 41 -11.29 -2.64 -17.05
CA VAL A 41 -12.27 -3.70 -17.32
C VAL A 41 -13.69 -3.14 -17.31
N PHE A 42 -14.03 -2.32 -16.33
CA PHE A 42 -15.34 -1.67 -16.27
C PHE A 42 -15.61 -0.78 -17.48
N TYR A 43 -14.61 0.02 -17.86
CA TYR A 43 -14.72 0.97 -18.97
C TYR A 43 -14.82 0.26 -20.33
N ILE A 44 -13.96 -0.74 -20.57
CA ILE A 44 -13.97 -1.55 -21.80
C ILE A 44 -15.26 -2.38 -21.91
N SER A 45 -15.79 -2.85 -20.79
CA SER A 45 -17.04 -3.60 -20.76
C SER A 45 -18.29 -2.74 -20.98
N GLY A 46 -18.17 -1.41 -21.11
CA GLY A 46 -19.33 -0.52 -21.23
C GLY A 46 -20.23 -0.54 -19.98
N GLY A 47 -19.66 -0.84 -18.81
CA GLY A 47 -20.37 -0.84 -17.53
C GLY A 47 -21.00 -2.17 -17.09
N ASN A 48 -20.76 -3.27 -17.82
CA ASN A 48 -21.37 -4.58 -17.54
C ASN A 48 -20.49 -5.57 -16.75
N LEU A 49 -19.17 -5.36 -16.67
CA LEU A 49 -18.21 -6.20 -15.95
C LEU A 49 -17.44 -5.35 -14.96
N PRO A 50 -16.91 -5.88 -13.84
CA PRO A 50 -16.86 -7.30 -13.45
C PRO A 50 -18.16 -7.84 -12.82
N ILE A 51 -19.03 -6.99 -12.27
CA ILE A 51 -20.35 -7.42 -11.78
C ILE A 51 -21.46 -6.71 -12.56
N PRO A 52 -22.22 -7.43 -13.41
CA PRO A 52 -23.34 -6.86 -14.14
C PRO A 52 -24.47 -6.44 -13.19
N GLY A 53 -25.13 -5.31 -13.48
CA GLY A 53 -26.28 -4.82 -12.73
C GLY A 53 -25.97 -3.78 -11.63
N ILE A 54 -24.70 -3.56 -11.28
CA ILE A 54 -24.32 -2.59 -10.24
C ILE A 54 -23.67 -1.30 -10.79
N ALA A 55 -23.45 -1.21 -12.11
CA ALA A 55 -22.99 -0.04 -12.85
C ALA A 55 -21.98 0.84 -12.07
N ALA A 56 -22.42 1.96 -11.51
CA ALA A 56 -21.58 2.93 -10.78
C ALA A 56 -20.82 2.33 -9.57
N TRP A 57 -21.30 1.24 -8.98
CA TRP A 57 -20.66 0.61 -7.83
C TRP A 57 -19.34 -0.08 -8.19
N ASN A 58 -19.21 -0.58 -9.43
CA ASN A 58 -17.95 -1.12 -9.91
C ASN A 58 -16.85 -0.05 -10.00
N LEU A 59 -17.22 1.19 -10.39
CA LEU A 59 -16.34 2.35 -10.36
C LEU A 59 -15.94 2.72 -8.94
N ALA A 60 -16.89 2.75 -8.00
CA ALA A 60 -16.61 3.04 -6.60
C ALA A 60 -15.63 2.02 -5.98
N ILE A 61 -15.79 0.73 -6.30
CA ILE A 61 -14.87 -0.33 -5.85
C ILE A 61 -13.49 -0.16 -6.48
N GLY A 62 -13.40 0.06 -7.80
CA GLY A 62 -12.13 0.29 -8.49
C GLY A 62 -11.38 1.51 -7.94
N PHE A 63 -12.13 2.58 -7.64
CA PHE A 63 -11.58 3.79 -7.02
C PHE A 63 -11.13 3.54 -5.57
N GLY A 64 -11.88 2.74 -4.80
CA GLY A 64 -11.50 2.30 -3.46
C GLY A 64 -10.21 1.47 -3.44
N ILE A 65 -10.04 0.55 -4.40
CA ILE A 65 -8.80 -0.24 -4.55
C ILE A 65 -7.62 0.68 -4.90
N ALA A 66 -7.81 1.62 -5.83
CA ALA A 66 -6.79 2.60 -6.19
C ALA A 66 -6.40 3.49 -4.99
N LEU A 67 -7.37 3.91 -4.17
CA LEU A 67 -7.16 4.65 -2.93
C LEU A 67 -6.37 3.84 -1.89
N ILE A 68 -6.65 2.55 -1.73
CA ILE A 68 -5.88 1.67 -0.83
C ILE A 68 -4.44 1.50 -1.33
N GLY A 69 -4.26 1.28 -2.64
CA GLY A 69 -2.95 1.23 -3.28
C GLY A 69 -2.16 2.53 -3.09
N PHE A 70 -2.83 3.68 -3.21
CA PHE A 70 -2.26 4.99 -2.94
C PHE A 70 -1.93 5.19 -1.44
N LEU A 71 -2.81 4.80 -0.53
CA LEU A 71 -2.55 4.94 0.91
C LEU A 71 -1.34 4.09 1.35
N MET A 72 -1.17 2.89 0.77
CA MET A 72 0.05 2.10 0.97
C MET A 72 1.32 2.81 0.49
N THR A 73 1.26 3.63 -0.57
CA THR A 73 2.42 4.42 -1.03
C THR A 73 2.73 5.61 -0.12
N THR A 74 1.77 6.07 0.68
CA THR A 74 2.01 7.11 1.68
C THR A 74 2.64 6.58 2.97
N ARG A 75 2.44 5.28 3.28
CA ARG A 75 3.03 4.63 4.46
C ARG A 75 4.38 3.99 4.16
N TRP A 76 5.25 4.75 3.50
CA TRP A 76 6.67 4.40 3.44
C TRP A 76 7.34 4.83 4.75
N ARG A 77 7.64 3.82 5.57
CA ARG A 77 8.65 3.87 6.62
C ARG A 77 9.74 2.92 6.16
#